data_AF-A0A653AFW9-F1
#
_entry.id   AF-A0A653AFW9-F1
#
_cell.length_a   1.000
_cell.length_b   1.000
_cell.length_c   1.000
_cell.angle_alpha   90.00
_cell.angle_beta   90.00
_cell.angle_gamma   90.00
#
_symmetry.space_group_name_H-M   'P 1'
#
loop_
_entity.id
_entity.type
_entity.pdbx_description
1 polymer ?
#
loop_
_entity_poly.entity_id
_entity_poly.type
_entity_poly.pdbx_seq_one_letter_code
_entity_poly.pdbx_strand_id
1 'polypeptide(L)'
;MNYICDEFNKNWEFMKKAILFSLIFILSIGFAKAQTTIEEYNYITKEYKSYLPIKEGYKLEDINTVIYSLNSVDRIFNFKKFIREETNEVAAILVEYVRVSKGRTYILYFCIPSENSSDGVWKIVQDTIEAFGTTEVRNAYIWALNKYISKTF
;
A
#
# COMPACT_ATOMS: atom_id res chain seq x y z
N MET A 1 -10.03 -13.91 -62.20
CA MET A 1 -9.03 -13.07 -61.52
C MET A 1 -9.62 -12.24 -60.37
N ASN A 2 -10.87 -11.78 -60.44
CA ASN A 2 -11.48 -10.94 -59.38
C ASN A 2 -11.76 -11.66 -58.04
N TYR A 3 -12.08 -12.95 -58.04
CA TYR A 3 -12.42 -13.71 -56.82
C TYR A 3 -11.28 -13.80 -55.79
N ILE A 4 -10.03 -13.96 -56.26
CA ILE A 4 -8.86 -14.11 -55.40
C ILE A 4 -8.54 -12.79 -54.67
N CYS A 5 -8.78 -11.65 -55.32
CA CYS A 5 -8.56 -10.32 -54.72
C CYS A 5 -9.60 -10.00 -53.65
N ASP A 6 -10.86 -10.40 -53.83
CA ASP A 6 -11.93 -10.15 -52.86
C ASP A 6 -11.76 -10.98 -51.58
N GLU A 7 -11.33 -12.24 -51.72
CA GLU A 7 -11.09 -13.13 -50.59
C GLU A 7 -9.86 -12.71 -49.77
N PHE A 8 -8.81 -12.22 -50.44
CA PHE A 8 -7.64 -11.63 -49.78
C PHE A 8 -7.99 -10.36 -48.99
N ASN A 9 -8.79 -9.47 -49.57
CA ASN A 9 -9.25 -8.25 -48.90
C ASN A 9 -10.12 -8.54 -47.67
N LYS A 10 -11.00 -9.54 -47.74
CA LYS A 10 -11.85 -9.93 -46.61
C LYS A 10 -11.04 -10.50 -45.45
N ASN A 11 -10.03 -11.33 -45.75
CA ASN A 11 -9.12 -11.89 -44.76
C ASN A 11 -8.23 -10.81 -44.12
N TRP A 12 -7.80 -9.82 -44.91
CA TRP A 12 -7.06 -8.66 -44.42
C TRP A 12 -7.88 -7.81 -43.43
N GLU A 13 -9.15 -7.54 -43.73
CA GLU A 13 -10.05 -6.83 -42.83
C GLU A 13 -10.34 -7.61 -41.53
N PHE A 14 -10.44 -8.94 -41.61
CA PHE A 14 -10.57 -9.79 -40.42
C PHE A 14 -9.31 -9.76 -39.55
N MET A 15 -8.12 -9.88 -40.17
CA MET A 15 -6.84 -9.84 -39.46
C MET A 15 -6.60 -8.49 -38.77
N LYS A 16 -6.92 -7.37 -39.40
CA LYS A 16 -6.83 -6.03 -38.76
C LYS A 16 -7.66 -5.95 -37.49
N LYS A 17 -8.89 -6.47 -37.53
CA LYS A 17 -9.79 -6.48 -36.36
C LYS A 17 -9.26 -7.38 -35.26
N ALA A 18 -8.71 -8.55 -35.60
CA ALA A 18 -8.08 -9.45 -34.64
C ALA A 18 -6.83 -8.82 -33.98
N ILE A 19 -6.00 -8.12 -34.76
CA ILE A 19 -4.83 -7.39 -34.24
C ILE A 19 -5.27 -6.25 -33.30
N LEU A 20 -6.29 -5.49 -33.67
CA LEU A 20 -6.84 -4.42 -32.84
C LEU A 20 -7.40 -4.96 -31.52
N PHE A 21 -8.14 -6.08 -31.56
CA PHE A 21 -8.67 -6.73 -30.36
C PHE A 21 -7.57 -7.26 -29.45
N SER A 22 -6.51 -7.83 -30.03
CA SER A 22 -5.34 -8.31 -29.29
C SER A 22 -4.58 -7.16 -28.61
N LEU A 23 -4.43 -6.01 -29.28
CA LEU A 23 -3.83 -4.81 -28.70
C LEU A 23 -4.64 -4.26 -27.51
N ILE A 24 -5.97 -4.22 -27.62
CA ILE A 24 -6.86 -3.81 -26.53
C ILE A 24 -6.72 -4.77 -25.34
N PHE A 25 -6.64 -6.08 -25.60
CA PHE A 25 -6.47 -7.07 -24.54
C PHE A 25 -5.13 -6.93 -23.80
N ILE A 26 -4.03 -6.72 -24.52
CA ILE A 26 -2.70 -6.50 -23.91
C ILE A 26 -2.66 -5.22 -23.06
N LEU A 27 -3.35 -4.15 -23.49
CA LEU A 27 -3.43 -2.90 -22.73
C LEU A 27 -4.26 -3.04 -21.45
N SER A 28 -5.19 -3.99 -21.38
CA SER A 28 -6.01 -4.21 -20.18
C SER A 28 -5.26 -4.90 -19.02
N ILE A 29 -4.17 -5.60 -19.31
CA ILE A 29 -3.42 -6.38 -18.32
C ILE A 29 -2.45 -5.48 -17.50
N GLY A 30 -2.10 -4.29 -18.02
CA GLY A 30 -1.06 -3.42 -17.43
C GLY A 30 -1.47 -2.51 -16.27
N PHE A 31 -2.75 -2.48 -15.86
CA PHE A 31 -3.24 -1.48 -14.89
C PHE A 31 -3.64 -2.03 -13.51
N ALA A 32 -3.50 -3.33 -13.26
CA ALA A 32 -3.66 -3.89 -11.92
C ALA A 32 -2.39 -3.60 -11.09
N LYS A 33 -2.15 -2.32 -10.76
CA LYS A 33 -1.17 -2.00 -9.72
C LYS A 33 -1.78 -2.33 -8.36
N ALA A 34 -0.99 -2.97 -7.48
CA ALA A 34 -1.43 -3.31 -6.13
C ALA A 34 -2.01 -2.08 -5.42
N GLN A 35 -3.30 -2.15 -5.10
CA GLN A 35 -4.06 -1.11 -4.40
C GLN A 35 -4.38 -1.61 -2.99
N THR A 36 -4.13 -0.82 -1.95
CA THR A 36 -4.65 -1.10 -0.60
C THR A 36 -6.17 -1.00 -0.58
N THR A 37 -6.85 -2.02 -0.08
CA THR A 37 -8.31 -2.03 0.11
C THR A 37 -8.70 -1.43 1.45
N ILE A 38 -9.99 -1.10 1.61
CA ILE A 38 -10.53 -0.63 2.89
C ILE A 38 -10.42 -1.72 3.97
N GLU A 39 -10.58 -2.97 3.59
CA GLU A 39 -10.47 -4.12 4.49
C GLU A 39 -9.05 -4.28 5.02
N GLU A 40 -8.04 -4.13 4.15
CA GLU A 40 -6.64 -4.16 4.56
C GLU A 40 -6.28 -2.99 5.45
N TYR A 41 -6.76 -1.79 5.11
CA TYR A 41 -6.60 -0.60 5.97
C TYR A 41 -7.18 -0.84 7.36
N ASN A 42 -8.42 -1.34 7.43
CA ASN A 42 -9.09 -1.62 8.70
C ASN A 42 -8.37 -2.72 9.49
N TYR A 43 -7.94 -3.78 8.82
CA TYR A 43 -7.16 -4.84 9.45
C TYR A 43 -5.89 -4.29 10.08
N ILE A 44 -5.07 -3.55 9.33
CA ILE A 44 -3.81 -2.97 9.83
C ILE A 44 -4.05 -2.04 11.02
N THR A 45 -5.03 -1.15 10.93
CA THR A 45 -5.20 -0.07 11.92
C THR A 45 -5.98 -0.50 13.16
N LYS A 46 -6.89 -1.46 13.04
CA LYS A 46 -7.83 -1.84 14.12
C LYS A 46 -7.54 -3.23 14.67
N GLU A 47 -7.41 -4.22 13.78
CA GLU A 47 -7.41 -5.64 14.15
C GLU A 47 -6.01 -6.19 14.41
N TYR A 48 -5.01 -5.75 13.65
CA TYR A 48 -3.65 -6.21 13.80
C TYR A 48 -3.09 -5.87 15.18
N LYS A 49 -2.36 -6.83 15.74
CA LYS A 49 -1.56 -6.69 16.94
C LYS A 49 -0.29 -7.52 16.75
N SER A 50 0.87 -7.00 17.12
CA SER A 50 2.16 -7.69 16.92
C SER A 50 2.28 -9.04 17.64
N TYR A 51 1.45 -9.29 18.67
CA TYR A 51 1.39 -10.56 19.39
C TYR A 51 0.35 -11.55 18.84
N LEU A 52 -0.42 -11.18 17.80
CA LEU A 52 -1.39 -12.05 17.16
C LEU A 52 -0.84 -12.61 15.85
N PRO A 53 -1.27 -13.82 15.44
CA PRO A 53 -1.01 -14.32 14.09
C PRO A 53 -1.50 -13.33 13.03
N ILE A 54 -0.73 -13.22 11.94
CA ILE A 54 -1.11 -12.42 10.78
C ILE A 54 -2.32 -13.08 10.12
N LYS A 55 -3.21 -12.27 9.53
CA LYS A 55 -4.35 -12.73 8.74
C LYS A 55 -3.87 -13.68 7.62
N GLU A 56 -4.57 -14.79 7.45
CA GLU A 56 -4.28 -15.77 6.39
C GLU A 56 -4.24 -15.09 5.01
N GLY A 57 -3.28 -15.51 4.18
CA GLY A 57 -3.02 -14.91 2.87
C GLY A 57 -2.14 -13.66 2.91
N TYR A 58 -1.61 -13.29 4.09
CA TYR A 58 -0.71 -12.16 4.25
C TYR A 58 0.55 -12.51 5.04
N LYS A 59 1.64 -11.82 4.71
CA LYS A 59 2.91 -11.85 5.46
C LYS A 59 3.43 -10.44 5.73
N LEU A 60 4.29 -10.33 6.74
CA LEU A 60 5.00 -9.10 7.09
C LEU A 60 6.49 -9.24 6.82
N GLU A 61 7.09 -8.19 6.28
CA GLU A 61 8.54 -8.08 6.10
C GLU A 61 9.02 -6.79 6.77
N ASP A 62 9.96 -6.90 7.70
CA ASP A 62 10.54 -5.75 8.38
C ASP A 62 11.36 -4.90 7.41
N ILE A 63 11.14 -3.58 7.42
CA ILE A 63 11.87 -2.63 6.57
C ILE A 63 12.90 -1.87 7.39
N ASN A 64 12.41 -1.14 8.40
CA ASN A 64 13.25 -0.23 9.18
C ASN A 64 12.57 0.12 10.50
N THR A 65 13.38 0.43 11.50
CA THR A 65 12.94 1.02 12.76
C THR A 65 13.59 2.38 12.93
N VAL A 66 12.79 3.38 13.30
CA VAL A 66 13.29 4.71 13.68
C VAL A 66 12.82 5.06 15.08
N ILE A 67 13.68 5.75 15.82
CA ILE A 67 13.43 6.11 17.22
C ILE A 67 13.50 7.63 17.31
N TYR A 68 12.43 8.23 17.82
CA TYR A 68 12.31 9.64 18.14
C TYR A 68 12.23 9.82 19.65
N SER A 69 13.30 10.32 20.25
CA SER A 69 13.39 10.56 21.69
C SER A 69 13.20 12.05 21.98
N LEU A 70 12.20 12.38 22.79
CA LEU A 70 11.94 13.76 23.26
C LEU A 70 11.43 13.72 24.69
N ASN A 71 12.01 14.55 25.58
CA ASN A 71 11.61 14.67 26.99
C ASN A 71 11.59 13.34 27.75
N SER A 72 12.62 12.50 27.54
CA SER A 72 12.72 11.15 28.12
C SER A 72 11.57 10.21 27.76
N VAL A 73 10.90 10.48 26.63
CA VAL A 73 9.88 9.62 26.03
C VAL A 73 10.40 9.14 24.69
N ASP A 74 10.58 7.82 24.58
CA ASP A 74 10.94 7.17 23.33
C ASP A 74 9.69 6.86 22.53
N ARG A 75 9.72 7.23 21.25
CA ARG A 75 8.70 6.95 20.26
C ARG A 75 9.35 6.14 19.16
N ILE A 76 9.03 4.85 19.10
CA ILE A 76 9.58 3.89 18.17
C ILE A 76 8.57 3.70 17.05
N PHE A 77 9.04 3.73 15.80
CA PHE A 77 8.24 3.45 14.62
C PHE A 77 8.87 2.28 13.88
N ASN A 78 8.17 1.15 13.83
CA ASN A 78 8.57 -0.03 13.07
C ASN A 78 7.79 -0.05 11.75
N PHE A 79 8.51 0.08 10.64
CA PHE A 79 7.95 0.02 9.30
C PHE A 79 8.05 -1.41 8.77
N LYS A 80 6.92 -1.97 8.36
CA LYS A 80 6.81 -3.34 7.81
C LYS A 80 6.04 -3.31 6.50
N LYS A 81 6.46 -4.09 5.50
CA LYS A 81 5.63 -4.34 4.32
C LYS A 81 4.50 -5.28 4.73
N PHE A 82 3.27 -4.96 4.35
CA PHE A 82 2.14 -5.87 4.41
C PHE A 82 1.91 -6.45 3.03
N ILE A 83 2.19 -7.74 2.85
CA ILE A 83 2.33 -8.39 1.55
C ILE A 83 1.24 -9.45 1.40
N ARG A 84 0.53 -9.45 0.26
CA ARG A 84 -0.37 -10.55 -0.13
C ARG A 84 0.46 -11.74 -0.56
N GLU A 85 0.24 -12.90 0.05
CA GLU A 85 1.05 -14.09 -0.23
C GLU A 85 0.77 -14.66 -1.62
N GLU A 86 -0.48 -14.63 -2.05
CA GLU A 86 -0.93 -15.14 -3.35
C GLU A 86 -0.27 -14.46 -4.54
N THR A 87 -0.12 -13.13 -4.49
CA THR A 87 0.46 -12.32 -5.59
C THR A 87 1.89 -11.87 -5.29
N ASN A 88 2.36 -12.04 -4.05
CA ASN A 88 3.62 -11.48 -3.54
C ASN A 88 3.72 -9.95 -3.71
N GLU A 89 2.58 -9.26 -3.73
CA GLU A 89 2.50 -7.80 -3.88
C GLU A 89 2.43 -7.10 -2.52
N VAL A 90 3.11 -5.96 -2.41
CA VAL A 90 3.00 -5.07 -1.25
C VAL A 90 1.65 -4.38 -1.28
N ALA A 91 0.74 -4.78 -0.39
CA ALA A 91 -0.56 -4.17 -0.23
C ALA A 91 -0.49 -2.80 0.46
N ALA A 92 0.36 -2.66 1.48
CA ALA A 92 0.56 -1.41 2.22
C ALA A 92 1.87 -1.44 3.02
N ILE A 93 2.24 -0.30 3.60
CA ILE A 93 3.22 -0.26 4.70
C ILE A 93 2.46 -0.17 6.02
N LEU A 94 2.69 -1.16 6.88
CA LEU A 94 2.25 -1.13 8.27
C LEU A 94 3.28 -0.36 9.10
N VAL A 95 2.80 0.56 9.94
CA VAL A 95 3.64 1.29 10.88
C VAL A 95 3.15 1.00 12.29
N GLU A 96 3.95 0.26 13.06
CA GLU A 96 3.72 0.09 14.49
C GLU A 96 4.42 1.24 15.23
N TYR A 97 3.62 2.07 15.90
CA TYR A 97 4.09 3.13 16.78
C TYR A 97 4.06 2.67 18.22
N VAL A 98 5.20 2.74 18.90
CA VAL A 98 5.33 2.40 20.32
C VAL A 98 5.83 3.62 21.07
N ARG A 99 5.04 4.10 22.03
CA ARG A 99 5.44 5.14 22.98
C ARG A 99 5.77 4.51 24.32
N VAL A 100 6.99 4.71 24.79
CA VAL A 100 7.43 4.27 26.12
C VAL A 100 7.60 5.50 27.02
N SER A 101 6.83 5.59 28.10
CA SER A 101 6.90 6.69 29.07
C SER A 101 6.64 6.19 30.47
N LYS A 102 7.58 6.40 31.39
CA LYS A 102 7.47 6.06 32.83
C LYS A 102 6.97 4.63 33.08
N GLY A 103 7.53 3.66 32.36
CA GLY A 103 7.16 2.23 32.47
C GLY A 103 5.81 1.85 31.84
N ARG A 104 5.13 2.77 31.16
CA ARG A 104 3.92 2.49 30.38
C ARG A 104 4.25 2.47 28.89
N THR A 105 3.72 1.46 28.21
CA THR A 105 3.83 1.29 26.77
C THR A 105 2.46 1.52 26.13
N TYR A 106 2.41 2.40 25.13
CA TYR A 106 1.23 2.66 24.33
C TYR A 106 1.53 2.36 22.87
N ILE A 107 0.68 1.55 22.22
CA ILE A 107 0.90 1.07 20.86
C ILE A 107 -0.23 1.57 19.96
N LEU A 108 0.12 2.13 18.81
CA LEU A 108 -0.78 2.46 17.70
C LEU A 108 -0.30 1.80 16.42
N TYR A 109 -1.23 1.59 15.50
CA TYR A 109 -0.93 1.07 14.18
C TYR A 109 -1.43 2.04 13.12
N PHE A 110 -0.54 2.42 12.21
CA PHE A 110 -0.87 3.24 11.05
C PHE A 110 -0.70 2.42 9.78
N CYS A 111 -1.43 2.82 8.74
CA CYS A 111 -1.32 2.28 7.40
C CYS A 111 -0.86 3.39 6.46
N ILE A 112 0.18 3.13 5.69
CA ILE A 112 0.55 3.93 4.51
C ILE A 112 0.05 3.12 3.30
N PRO A 113 -1.02 3.56 2.64
CA PRO A 113 -1.55 2.87 1.48
C PRO A 113 -0.55 2.88 0.32
N SER A 114 -0.72 1.93 -0.59
CA SER A 114 -0.10 1.96 -1.91
C SER A 114 -0.52 3.22 -2.67
N GLU A 115 0.34 3.72 -3.56
CA GLU A 115 0.07 4.91 -4.38
C GLU A 115 -1.27 4.83 -5.13
N ASN A 116 -1.63 3.64 -5.63
CA ASN A 116 -2.83 3.43 -6.46
C ASN A 116 -4.09 3.15 -5.65
N SER A 117 -4.04 3.36 -4.33
CA SER A 117 -5.23 3.28 -3.48
C SER A 117 -6.25 4.35 -3.83
N SER A 118 -7.53 4.00 -3.68
CA SER A 118 -8.62 4.94 -3.96
C SER A 118 -8.55 6.17 -3.06
N ASP A 119 -9.07 7.28 -3.59
CA ASP A 119 -9.17 8.54 -2.85
C ASP A 119 -9.87 8.37 -1.50
N GLY A 120 -10.83 7.43 -1.41
CA GLY A 120 -11.50 7.10 -0.15
C GLY A 120 -10.56 6.55 0.91
N VAL A 121 -9.62 5.67 0.55
CA VAL A 121 -8.62 5.13 1.50
C VAL A 121 -7.65 6.24 1.91
N TRP A 122 -7.17 7.04 0.96
CA TRP A 122 -6.29 8.17 1.25
C TRP A 122 -6.96 9.23 2.13
N LYS A 123 -8.25 9.48 1.92
CA LYS A 123 -9.04 10.39 2.75
C LYS A 123 -9.13 9.88 4.20
N ILE A 124 -9.37 8.59 4.41
CA ILE A 124 -9.42 8.02 5.78
C ILE A 124 -8.06 8.18 6.47
N VAL A 125 -6.95 7.99 5.75
CA VAL A 125 -5.59 8.22 6.28
C VAL A 125 -5.39 9.68 6.68
N GLN A 126 -5.77 10.61 5.80
CA GLN A 126 -5.69 12.04 6.07
C GLN A 126 -6.51 12.43 7.30
N ASP A 127 -7.79 12.03 7.34
CA ASP A 127 -8.70 12.30 8.46
C ASP A 127 -8.15 11.70 9.76
N THR A 128 -7.52 10.52 9.71
CA THR A 128 -6.85 9.88 10.86
C THR A 128 -5.65 10.68 11.35
N ILE A 129 -4.80 11.16 10.43
CA ILE A 129 -3.63 11.99 10.77
C ILE A 129 -4.07 13.34 11.36
N GLU A 130 -5.12 13.94 10.80
CA GLU A 130 -5.69 15.20 11.26
C GLU A 130 -6.39 15.09 12.61
N ALA A 131 -7.02 13.94 12.91
CA ALA A 131 -7.60 13.68 14.23
C ALA A 131 -6.56 13.69 15.35
N PHE A 132 -5.28 13.45 15.04
CA PHE A 132 -4.18 13.67 15.99
C PHE A 132 -3.81 15.15 16.18
N GLY A 133 -4.42 16.10 15.49
CA GLY A 133 -4.25 17.55 15.70
C GLY A 133 -2.79 18.03 15.61
N THR A 134 -2.37 18.90 16.52
CA THR A 134 -0.96 19.31 16.70
C THR A 134 -0.23 18.49 17.77
N THR A 135 -0.67 17.25 17.99
CA THR A 135 -0.09 16.42 19.05
C THR A 135 1.34 15.98 18.71
N GLU A 136 2.08 15.63 19.76
CA GLU A 136 3.41 15.03 19.64
C GLU A 136 3.43 13.78 18.74
N VAL A 137 2.31 13.04 18.67
CA VAL A 137 2.19 11.84 17.82
C VAL A 137 2.28 12.20 16.36
N ARG A 138 1.54 13.23 15.91
CA ARG A 138 1.58 13.68 14.50
C ARG A 138 2.98 14.15 14.12
N ASN A 139 3.62 14.96 14.96
CA ASN A 139 4.97 15.48 14.67
C ASN A 139 6.02 14.35 14.63
N ALA A 140 5.94 13.40 15.57
CA ALA A 140 6.81 12.24 15.57
C ALA A 140 6.57 11.34 14.34
N TYR A 141 5.31 11.17 13.93
CA TYR A 141 4.96 10.40 12.73
C TYR A 141 5.48 11.05 11.44
N ILE A 142 5.29 12.37 11.27
CA ILE A 142 5.83 13.12 10.12
C ILE A 142 7.36 13.04 10.10
N TRP A 143 8.03 13.19 11.25
CA TRP A 143 9.48 13.03 11.35
C TRP A 143 9.91 11.61 10.95
N ALA A 144 9.21 10.59 11.44
CA ALA A 144 9.50 9.19 11.16
C ALA A 144 9.32 8.86 9.68
N LEU A 145 8.25 9.37 9.05
CA LEU A 145 8.02 9.25 7.61
C LEU A 145 9.14 9.90 6.80
N ASN A 146 9.55 11.13 7.14
CA ASN A 146 10.66 11.79 6.47
C ASN A 146 11.97 10.98 6.61
N LYS A 147 12.24 10.42 7.80
CA LYS A 147 13.39 9.55 8.01
C LYS A 147 13.31 8.27 7.20
N TYR A 148 12.14 7.65 7.11
CA TYR A 148 11.89 6.47 6.28
C TYR A 148 12.17 6.77 4.80
N ILE A 149 11.61 7.86 4.28
CA ILE A 149 11.81 8.28 2.87
C ILE A 149 13.29 8.54 2.60
N SER A 150 13.98 9.29 3.47
CA SER A 150 15.41 9.64 3.29
C SER A 150 16.39 8.46 3.31
N LYS A 151 15.95 7.29 3.78
CA LYS A 151 16.76 6.06 3.77
C LYS A 151 16.42 5.14 2.61
N THR A 152 15.29 5.38 1.94
CA THR A 152 14.75 4.52 0.89
C THR A 152 15.09 5.05 -0.51
N PHE A 153 15.33 6.37 -0.63
CA PHE A 153 15.76 7.08 -1.84
C PHE A 153 17.01 7.90 -1.55
#